data_AF-A0A7G8DC60-F1
#
_entry.id   AF-A0A7G8DC60-F1
#
_cell.length_a   1.000
_cell.length_b   1.000
_cell.length_c   1.000
_cell.angle_alpha   90.00
_cell.angle_beta   90.00
_cell.angle_gamma   90.00
#
_symmetry.space_group_name_H-M   'P 1'
#
loop_
_entity.id
_entity.type
_entity.pdbx_description
1 polymer ?
#
loop_
_entity_poly.entity_id
_entity_poly.type
_entity_poly.pdbx_seq_one_letter_code
_entity_poly.pdbx_strand_id
1 'polypeptide(L)' 'MPSRISRVVGKAKEDTATVLTTGQRWESLRAGFWGGLNHLELAIDCRNRANEYETALTNHLNNQKKG' A
#
# COMPACT_ATOMS: atom_id res chain seq x y z
N MET A 1 9.60 -3.81 14.90
CA MET A 1 8.19 -3.60 15.30
C MET A 1 7.31 -4.15 14.19
N PRO A 2 6.43 -5.13 14.44
CA PRO A 2 5.59 -5.68 13.39
C PRO A 2 4.63 -4.60 12.87
N SER A 3 4.64 -4.46 11.55
CA SER A 3 4.07 -3.39 10.74
C SER A 3 2.58 -3.17 11.06
N ARG A 4 2.22 -1.92 11.40
CA ARG A 4 0.85 -1.50 11.72
C ARG A 4 -0.17 -1.86 10.63
N ILE A 5 0.26 -2.04 9.38
CA ILE A 5 -0.60 -2.30 8.22
C ILE A 5 -1.29 -3.67 8.30
N SER A 6 -0.62 -4.72 8.79
CA SER A 6 -1.25 -6.03 9.00
C SER A 6 -2.41 -5.96 10.01
N ARG A 7 -2.34 -5.02 10.97
CA ARG A 7 -3.42 -4.75 11.92
C ARG A 7 -4.47 -3.80 11.35
N VAL A 8 -4.14 -2.95 10.38
CA VAL A 8 -5.10 -2.08 9.71
C VAL A 8 -6.00 -2.90 8.78
N VAL A 9 -5.42 -3.75 7.94
CA VAL A 9 -6.19 -4.56 6.97
C VAL A 9 -7.00 -5.67 7.65
N GLY A 10 -6.52 -6.20 8.79
CA GLY A 10 -7.22 -7.23 9.55
C GLY A 10 -8.23 -6.71 10.58
N LYS A 11 -8.23 -5.40 10.91
CA LYS A 11 -9.04 -4.85 12.02
C LYS A 11 -9.87 -3.63 11.63
N ALA A 12 -9.50 -2.91 10.57
CA ALA A 12 -10.35 -1.93 9.93
C ALA A 12 -11.10 -2.62 8.79
N LYS A 13 -12.41 -2.45 8.76
CA LYS A 13 -13.20 -2.48 7.53
C LYS A 13 -12.73 -1.36 6.59
N GLU A 14 -11.44 -1.31 6.25
CA GLU A 14 -11.02 -0.49 5.12
C GLU A 14 -11.55 -1.21 3.89
N ASP A 15 -12.59 -0.62 3.33
CA ASP A 15 -13.18 -1.04 2.07
C ASP A 15 -12.06 -1.28 1.05
N THR A 16 -12.18 -2.33 0.24
CA THR A 16 -11.17 -2.68 -0.78
C THR A 16 -10.82 -1.47 -1.66
N ALA A 17 -11.79 -0.57 -1.88
CA ALA A 17 -11.59 0.70 -2.56
C ALA A 17 -10.60 1.65 -1.85
N THR A 18 -10.60 1.69 -0.52
CA THR A 18 -9.69 2.51 0.28
C THR A 18 -8.26 1.97 0.20
N VAL A 19 -8.08 0.65 0.24
CA VAL A 19 -6.77 -0.01 0.10
C VAL A 19 -6.18 0.28 -1.30
N LEU A 20 -6.99 0.13 -2.34
CA LEU A 20 -6.62 0.45 -3.73
C LEU A 20 -6.23 1.93 -3.90
N THR A 21 -7.08 2.83 -3.41
CA THR A 21 -6.86 4.29 -3.52
C THR A 21 -5.58 4.70 -2.78
N THR A 22 -5.34 4.12 -1.60
CA THR A 22 -4.14 4.43 -0.81
C THR A 22 -2.88 3.90 -1.45
N GLY A 23 -2.90 2.69 -2.01
CA GLY A 23 -1.77 2.15 -2.79
C GLY A 23 -1.43 3.03 -4.00
N GLN A 24 -2.44 3.46 -4.75
CA GLN A 24 -2.24 4.38 -5.90
C GLN A 24 -1.68 5.74 -5.50
N ARG A 25 -2.06 6.27 -4.32
CA ARG A 25 -1.48 7.51 -3.78
C ARG A 25 0.01 7.36 -3.48
N TRP A 26 0.43 6.24 -2.91
CA TRP A 26 1.85 5.97 -2.67
C TRP A 26 2.65 5.85 -3.96
N GLU A 27 2.11 5.21 -5.00
CA GLU A 27 2.76 5.18 -6.32
C GLU A 27 2.85 6.56 -6.98
N SER A 28 1.81 7.39 -6.82
CA SER A 28 1.83 8.77 -7.31
C SER A 28 2.89 9.62 -6.59
N LEU A 29 3.01 9.46 -5.27
CA LEU A 29 4.06 10.10 -4.47
C LEU A 29 5.45 9.62 -4.88
N ARG A 30 5.62 8.30 -5.10
CA ARG A 30 6.87 7.73 -5.61
C ARG A 30 7.28 8.38 -6.92
N ALA A 31 6.35 8.52 -7.87
CA ALA A 31 6.62 9.18 -9.15
C ALA A 31 7.04 10.64 -8.98
N GLY A 32 6.41 11.37 -8.04
CA GLY A 32 6.79 12.74 -7.69
C GLY A 32 8.20 12.84 -7.09
N PHE A 33 8.54 11.97 -6.14
CA PHE A 33 9.86 11.97 -5.51
C PHE A 33 10.97 11.50 -6.45
N TRP A 34 10.68 10.53 -7.32
CA TRP A 34 11.62 10.01 -8.31
C TRP A 34 11.88 10.99 -9.45
N GLY A 35 10.83 11.59 -10.01
CA GLY A 35 10.94 12.43 -11.22
C GLY A 35 11.12 13.92 -10.95
N GLY A 36 10.54 14.47 -9.87
CA GLY A 36 10.47 15.92 -9.65
C GLY A 36 11.42 16.47 -8.59
N LEU A 37 11.76 15.66 -7.57
CA LEU A 37 12.50 16.14 -6.38
C LEU A 37 13.85 15.44 -6.18
N ASN A 38 14.15 14.40 -6.96
CA ASN A 38 15.39 13.60 -6.87
C ASN A 38 15.67 13.01 -5.47
N HIS A 39 14.62 12.83 -4.65
CA HIS A 39 14.70 12.24 -3.32
C HIS A 39 14.50 10.73 -3.42
N LEU A 40 15.56 10.04 -3.85
CA LEU A 40 15.59 8.59 -4.06
C LEU A 40 15.14 7.78 -2.84
N GLU A 41 15.57 8.17 -1.64
CA GLU A 41 15.19 7.47 -0.40
C GLU A 41 13.68 7.53 -0.11
N LEU A 42 13.05 8.69 -0.36
CA LEU A 42 11.61 8.85 -0.19
C LEU A 42 10.82 8.11 -1.27
N ALA A 43 11.34 8.05 -2.50
CA ALA A 43 10.74 7.24 -3.55
C ALA A 43 10.79 5.74 -3.21
N ILE A 44 11.90 5.27 -2.61
CA ILE A 44 12.02 3.89 -2.14
C ILE A 44 11.03 3.61 -1.00
N ASP A 45 10.89 4.51 -0.02
CA ASP A 45 9.89 4.34 1.05
C ASP A 45 8.47 4.28 0.49
N CYS A 46 8.12 5.19 -0.43
CA CYS A 46 6.81 5.18 -1.10
C CYS A 46 6.54 3.87 -1.85
N ARG A 47 7.56 3.33 -2.54
CA ARG A 47 7.46 2.03 -3.21
C ARG A 47 7.18 0.89 -2.23
N ASN A 48 7.90 0.86 -1.10
CA ASN A 48 7.71 -0.16 -0.07
C ASN A 48 6.29 -0.09 0.50
N ARG A 49 5.79 1.11 0.76
CA ARG A 49 4.41 1.32 1.21
C ARG A 49 3.39 0.84 0.16
N ALA A 50 3.54 1.21 -1.10
CA ALA A 50 2.66 0.76 -2.17
C ALA A 50 2.59 -0.77 -2.26
N ASN A 51 3.75 -1.44 -2.19
CA ASN A 51 3.84 -2.91 -2.18
C ASN A 51 3.14 -3.55 -0.96
N GLU A 52 3.22 -2.93 0.22
CA GLU A 52 2.50 -3.41 1.41
C GLU A 52 0.97 -3.40 1.19
N TYR A 53 0.44 -2.34 0.57
CA TYR A 53 -0.99 -2.25 0.24
C TYR A 53 -1.39 -3.22 -0.88
N GLU A 54 -0.56 -3.41 -1.91
CA GLU A 54 -0.81 -4.40 -2.97
C GLU A 54 -0.82 -5.83 -2.43
N THR A 55 0.11 -6.16 -1.53
CA THR A 55 0.18 -7.47 -0.88
C THR A 55 -1.03 -7.68 0.03
N ALA A 56 -1.41 -6.66 0.81
CA ALA A 56 -2.61 -6.68 1.65
C ALA A 56 -3.88 -6.91 0.83
N LEU A 57 -4.02 -6.21 -0.30
CA LEU A 57 -5.13 -6.37 -1.23
C LEU A 57 -5.17 -7.78 -1.81
N THR A 58 -4.04 -8.29 -2.27
CA THR A 58 -3.91 -9.64 -2.84
C THR A 58 -4.30 -10.71 -1.82
N ASN A 59 -3.84 -10.57 -0.58
CA ASN A 59 -4.22 -11.47 0.52
C ASN A 59 -5.72 -11.38 0.83
N HIS A 60 -6.30 -10.19 0.84
CA HIS A 60 -7.73 -9.99 1.07
C HIS A 60 -8.58 -10.65 -0.04
N LEU A 61 -8.24 -10.42 -1.31
CA LEU A 61 -8.92 -11.00 -2.47
C LEU A 61 -8.79 -12.53 -2.50
N ASN A 62 -7.62 -13.07 -2.17
CA ASN A 62 -7.40 -14.53 -2.08
C ASN A 62 -8.18 -15.16 -0.93
N ASN A 63 -8.35 -14.46 0.19
CA ASN A 63 -9.16 -14.93 1.31
C ASN A 63 -10.66 -14.85 1.01
N GLN A 64 -11.13 -13.87 0.22
CA GLN A 64 -12.53 -13.85 -0.24
C GLN A 64 -12.87 -14.99 -1.20
N LYS A 65 -11.93 -15.44 -2.04
CA LYS A 65 -12.16 -16.56 -2.99
C LYS A 65 -12.22 -17.94 -2.34
N LYS A 66 -11.83 -18.07 -1.07
CA LYS A 66 -11.85 -19.34 -0.31
C LYS A 66 -13.08 -19.50 0.60
N GLY A 67 -13.98 -18.51 0.64
CA GLY A 67 -15.21 -18.51 1.43
C GLY A 67 -16.42 -18.99 0.63
#